data_AF-A0A528MUK0-F1
#
_entry.id   AF-A0A528MUK0-F1
#
_cell.length_a   1.000
_cell.length_b   1.000
_cell.length_c   1.000
_cell.angle_alpha   90.00
_cell.angle_beta   90.00
_cell.angle_gamma   90.00
#
_symmetry.space_group_name_H-M   'P 1'
#
loop_
_entity.id
_entity.type
_entity.pdbx_description
1 polymer ?
#
loop_
_entity_poly.entity_id
_entity_poly.type
_entity_poly.pdbx_seq_one_letter_code
_entity_poly.pdbx_strand_id
1 'polypeptide(L)'
;MTLYDVALDDKFDLGKERIFLSGAQAVIRMLLMQRARDRRAGLNTAGFVSGYRGSPLGGLDMQLWKARKQLAQSDIVFQPGLNEELAATACWGSQQAELLGEGTHDGVFSVWYGKGPGVDRSGDVFRHANLAGSSRYGGVLALMGDDHMAESSTNAHATEFLFVDTMVPILNPAGVQEIIDYGLYGFAMSRFAGTWAAIKCVKDNIESTASVDAALERLDIVVPDFDMPPGGLNIRNEIDMLGQEERLHEYKRAAASAFIHANGLNRIVYSGGRAPKLGIVTIGKSYLDVRQALEDIGVDEAAANRIGIRLFKVGCPWPLDLQHIADFARGLDTIVVVEEKRSLIEVQLRENLYGTAMQPVIVGKRDERGDGLFPAKGALDPNDIAIALGERILRTIGPSDEIAARVAKLRQFQAMLADTSDIASRTPFFCSGCPHNSSTKVPDGSLAAAGIGCHFMALWMDRNTVGFTAMGGEGAQWVGQAPFSKRDHIFQNLGDGTYNHSGALAIRFALSTDANITYKILYNDAVAMTGGQPHEGGLT
;
A
#
# COMPACT_ATOMS: atom_id res chain seq x y z
N MET A 1 2.31 -7.40 -37.67
CA MET A 1 2.51 -7.53 -36.21
C MET A 1 3.90 -8.08 -36.01
N THR A 2 4.85 -7.26 -35.55
CA THR A 2 6.24 -7.67 -35.33
C THR A 2 6.31 -8.42 -34.00
N LEU A 3 6.73 -9.68 -34.03
CA LEU A 3 6.99 -10.48 -32.82
C LEU A 3 8.34 -10.04 -32.26
N TYR A 4 8.37 -9.63 -31.00
CA TYR A 4 9.61 -9.35 -30.29
C TYR A 4 10.19 -10.65 -29.75
N ASP A 5 11.51 -10.80 -29.83
CA ASP A 5 12.22 -11.89 -29.14
C ASP A 5 12.32 -11.54 -27.65
N VAL A 6 11.81 -12.41 -26.79
CA VAL A 6 11.63 -12.15 -25.34
C VAL A 6 12.23 -13.29 -24.54
N ALA A 7 13.14 -12.96 -23.62
CA ALA A 7 13.72 -13.88 -22.65
C ALA A 7 13.21 -13.57 -21.23
N LEU A 8 13.14 -14.59 -20.36
CA LEU A 8 12.70 -14.40 -18.97
C LEU A 8 13.59 -13.45 -18.18
N ASP A 9 14.88 -13.34 -18.52
CA ASP A 9 15.83 -12.48 -17.82
C ASP A 9 15.80 -11.02 -18.30
N ASP A 10 15.09 -10.72 -19.40
CA ASP A 10 14.93 -9.35 -19.92
C ASP A 10 14.36 -8.39 -18.85
N LYS A 11 13.56 -8.91 -17.91
CA LYS A 11 12.98 -8.12 -16.82
C LYS A 11 14.01 -7.41 -15.92
N PHE A 12 15.26 -7.87 -15.89
CA PHE A 12 16.34 -7.25 -15.11
C PHE A 12 17.43 -6.63 -15.98
N ASP A 13 17.37 -6.80 -17.30
CA ASP A 13 18.32 -6.20 -18.25
C ASP A 13 17.97 -4.73 -18.53
N LEU A 14 18.80 -3.80 -18.07
CA LEU A 14 18.59 -2.35 -18.24
C LEU A 14 18.67 -1.88 -19.71
N GLY A 15 19.18 -2.71 -20.62
CA GLY A 15 19.15 -2.46 -22.06
C GLY A 15 17.81 -2.78 -22.72
N LYS A 16 16.89 -3.44 -22.03
CA LYS A 16 15.55 -3.76 -22.51
C LYS A 16 14.55 -2.72 -22.04
N GLU A 17 13.78 -2.18 -22.98
CA GLU A 17 12.76 -1.15 -22.71
C GLU A 17 11.40 -1.80 -22.47
N ARG A 18 10.91 -2.64 -23.38
CA ARG A 18 9.62 -3.32 -23.22
C ARG A 18 9.81 -4.71 -22.63
N ILE A 19 9.27 -4.93 -21.43
CA ILE A 19 9.49 -6.16 -20.64
C ILE A 19 8.20 -6.67 -20.02
N PHE A 20 8.13 -7.98 -19.75
CA PHE A 20 6.99 -8.63 -19.09
C PHE A 20 7.39 -9.09 -17.67
N LEU A 21 6.63 -8.67 -16.67
CA LEU A 21 6.98 -8.91 -15.26
C LEU A 21 5.77 -8.79 -14.32
N SER A 22 5.91 -9.36 -13.12
CA SER A 22 4.96 -9.14 -12.02
C SER A 22 5.27 -7.87 -11.23
N GLY A 23 4.31 -7.37 -10.45
CA GLY A 23 4.55 -6.21 -9.57
C GLY A 23 5.72 -6.39 -8.60
N ALA A 24 5.87 -7.56 -7.98
CA ALA A 24 7.04 -7.85 -7.14
C ALA A 24 8.37 -7.80 -7.91
N GLN A 25 8.38 -8.22 -9.18
CA GLN A 25 9.55 -8.06 -10.06
C GLN A 25 9.75 -6.61 -10.51
N ALA A 26 8.67 -5.83 -10.58
CA ALA A 26 8.69 -4.40 -10.91
C ALA A 26 9.47 -3.62 -9.85
N VAL A 27 9.31 -3.97 -8.56
CA VAL A 27 10.09 -3.39 -7.45
C VAL A 27 11.59 -3.61 -7.66
N ILE A 28 12.00 -4.82 -8.07
CA ILE A 28 13.42 -5.11 -8.35
C ILE A 28 13.91 -4.31 -9.55
N ARG A 29 13.12 -4.28 -10.62
CA ARG A 29 13.44 -3.49 -11.81
C ARG A 29 13.60 -2.00 -11.46
N MET A 30 12.68 -1.45 -10.67
CA MET A 30 12.70 -0.08 -10.16
C MET A 30 13.99 0.21 -9.37
N LEU A 31 14.41 -0.68 -8.47
CA LEU A 31 15.66 -0.54 -7.72
C LEU A 31 16.89 -0.46 -8.64
N LEU A 32 16.97 -1.35 -9.64
CA LEU A 32 18.04 -1.33 -10.64
C LEU A 32 18.02 -0.06 -11.49
N MET A 33 16.82 0.41 -11.87
CA MET A 33 16.65 1.65 -12.61
C MET A 33 17.05 2.87 -11.79
N GLN A 34 16.72 2.92 -10.50
CA GLN A 34 17.12 4.01 -9.61
C GLN A 34 18.64 4.13 -9.54
N ARG A 35 19.35 3.02 -9.31
CA ARG A 35 20.82 3.01 -9.32
C ARG A 35 21.39 3.48 -10.67
N ALA A 36 20.81 3.01 -11.77
CA ALA A 36 21.28 3.37 -13.11
C ALA A 36 21.09 4.88 -13.40
N ARG A 37 19.95 5.46 -12.96
CA ARG A 37 19.68 6.89 -13.08
C ARG A 37 20.67 7.71 -12.24
N ASP A 38 20.95 7.27 -11.01
CA ASP A 38 21.94 7.94 -10.15
C ASP A 38 23.35 7.92 -10.77
N ARG A 39 23.78 6.77 -11.33
CA ARG A 39 25.06 6.67 -12.04
C ARG A 39 25.12 7.62 -13.24
N ARG A 40 24.02 7.76 -14.01
CA ARG A 40 23.94 8.71 -15.14
C ARG A 40 23.99 10.17 -14.69
N ALA A 41 23.49 10.46 -13.49
CA ALA A 41 23.57 11.77 -12.85
C ALA A 41 24.93 12.04 -12.18
N GLY A 42 25.90 11.11 -12.26
CA GLY A 42 27.23 11.24 -11.66
C GLY A 42 27.28 10.95 -10.16
N LEU A 43 26.25 10.33 -9.59
CA LEU A 43 26.17 9.99 -8.17
C LEU A 43 26.62 8.54 -7.91
N ASN A 44 27.41 8.35 -6.86
CA ASN A 44 27.76 7.05 -6.33
C ASN A 44 26.81 6.63 -5.20
N THR A 45 25.54 6.35 -5.51
CA THR A 45 24.57 5.85 -4.52
C THR A 45 24.60 4.33 -4.36
N ALA A 46 24.06 3.83 -3.25
CA ALA A 46 23.77 2.41 -3.01
C ALA A 46 22.29 2.20 -2.68
N GLY A 47 21.83 0.94 -2.66
CA GLY A 47 20.46 0.59 -2.29
C GLY A 47 20.38 -0.29 -1.05
N PHE A 48 19.38 -0.08 -0.20
CA PHE A 48 19.08 -0.94 0.94
C PHE A 48 17.60 -1.36 0.96
N VAL A 49 17.33 -2.65 1.06
CA VAL A 49 15.97 -3.19 1.09
C VAL A 49 15.79 -4.01 2.35
N SER A 50 14.73 -3.74 3.11
CA SER A 50 14.36 -4.53 4.27
C SER A 50 12.84 -4.51 4.47
N GLY A 51 12.30 -5.51 5.13
CA GLY A 51 10.88 -5.62 5.39
C GLY A 51 10.52 -6.98 5.95
N TYR A 52 9.24 -7.15 6.25
CA TYR A 52 8.70 -8.44 6.68
C TYR A 52 7.59 -8.88 5.75
N ARG A 53 7.63 -10.16 5.37
CA ARG A 53 6.73 -10.73 4.37
C ARG A 53 5.29 -10.82 4.87
N GLY A 54 4.36 -10.46 4.00
CA GLY A 54 2.92 -10.64 4.20
C GLY A 54 2.19 -10.29 2.92
N SER A 55 1.12 -11.03 2.59
CA SER A 55 0.32 -10.74 1.39
C SER A 55 -0.24 -9.31 1.41
N PRO A 56 -0.21 -8.55 0.31
CA PRO A 56 0.11 -9.02 -1.05
C PRO A 56 1.61 -8.96 -1.41
N LEU A 57 2.48 -8.56 -0.48
CA LEU A 57 3.94 -8.47 -0.67
C LEU A 57 4.70 -9.76 -0.30
N GLY A 58 4.00 -10.85 0.03
CA GLY A 58 4.62 -12.09 0.52
C GLY A 58 5.63 -12.71 -0.46
N GLY A 59 5.44 -12.49 -1.77
CA GLY A 59 6.35 -12.98 -2.79
C GLY A 59 7.64 -12.17 -2.99
N LEU A 60 7.78 -11.00 -2.36
CA LEU A 60 8.87 -10.05 -2.67
C LEU A 60 10.25 -10.59 -2.28
N ASP A 61 10.42 -11.13 -1.07
CA ASP A 61 11.68 -11.73 -0.60
C ASP A 61 12.21 -12.78 -1.59
N MET A 62 11.32 -13.65 -2.08
CA MET A 62 11.69 -14.69 -3.04
C MET A 62 12.23 -14.11 -4.33
N GLN A 63 11.65 -13.01 -4.82
CA GLN A 63 12.14 -12.35 -6.02
C GLN A 63 13.48 -11.65 -5.74
N LEU A 64 13.64 -11.00 -4.59
CA LEU A 64 14.90 -10.36 -4.17
C LEU A 64 16.04 -11.39 -4.05
N TRP A 65 15.80 -12.53 -3.42
CA TRP A 65 16.78 -13.63 -3.35
C TRP A 65 17.14 -14.18 -4.72
N LYS A 66 16.17 -14.35 -5.62
CA LYS A 66 16.42 -14.79 -7.01
C LYS A 66 17.26 -13.76 -7.78
N ALA A 67 17.06 -12.47 -7.54
CA ALA A 67 17.77 -11.37 -8.18
C ALA A 67 19.07 -10.94 -7.47
N ARG A 68 19.54 -11.70 -6.46
CA ARG A 68 20.70 -11.34 -5.62
C ARG A 68 21.94 -10.93 -6.41
N LYS A 69 22.18 -11.56 -7.56
CA LYS A 69 23.36 -11.28 -8.40
C LYS A 69 23.26 -9.90 -9.05
N GLN A 70 22.09 -9.59 -9.62
CA GLN A 70 21.80 -8.31 -10.27
C GLN A 70 21.82 -7.16 -9.26
N LEU A 71 21.26 -7.39 -8.07
CA LEU A 71 21.27 -6.43 -6.96
C LEU A 71 22.70 -6.14 -6.48
N ALA A 72 23.50 -7.18 -6.23
CA ALA A 72 24.89 -7.01 -5.79
C ALA A 72 25.77 -6.27 -6.83
N GLN A 73 25.58 -6.53 -8.13
CA GLN A 73 26.27 -5.79 -9.21
C GLN A 73 25.89 -4.30 -9.29
N SER A 74 24.79 -3.94 -8.63
CA SER A 74 24.24 -2.58 -8.60
C SER A 74 24.40 -1.93 -7.21
N ASP A 75 25.21 -2.50 -6.32
CA ASP A 75 25.42 -1.99 -4.95
C ASP A 75 24.12 -1.93 -4.13
N ILE A 76 23.21 -2.90 -4.34
CA ILE A 76 21.94 -3.00 -3.63
C ILE A 76 21.98 -4.19 -2.67
N VAL A 77 21.80 -3.92 -1.39
CA VAL A 77 21.77 -4.90 -0.30
C VAL A 77 20.32 -5.19 0.07
N PHE A 78 19.95 -6.47 0.04
CA PHE A 78 18.70 -6.95 0.64
C PHE A 78 19.00 -7.65 1.96
N GLN A 79 18.41 -7.14 3.03
CA GLN A 79 18.46 -7.73 4.37
C GLN A 79 17.01 -7.94 4.86
N PRO A 80 16.48 -9.18 4.83
CA PRO A 80 15.14 -9.42 5.35
C PRO A 80 15.08 -9.03 6.84
N GLY A 81 13.98 -8.42 7.22
CA GLY A 81 13.75 -7.93 8.57
C GLY A 81 13.33 -9.04 9.51
N LEU A 82 13.68 -8.91 10.79
CA LEU A 82 13.15 -9.80 11.83
C LEU A 82 11.64 -9.54 12.07
N ASN A 83 11.25 -8.28 12.03
CA ASN A 83 9.88 -7.79 12.02
C ASN A 83 9.83 -6.45 11.25
N GLU A 84 8.64 -5.92 11.03
CA GLU A 84 8.45 -4.69 10.26
C GLU A 84 9.11 -3.46 10.89
N GLU A 85 9.03 -3.35 12.20
CA GLU A 85 9.53 -2.20 12.97
C GLU A 85 11.06 -2.09 12.86
N LEU A 86 11.77 -3.20 13.12
CA LEU A 86 13.23 -3.26 13.01
C LEU A 86 13.70 -3.10 11.56
N ALA A 87 12.92 -3.58 10.59
CA ALA A 87 13.20 -3.34 9.17
C ALA A 87 13.07 -1.85 8.82
N ALA A 88 12.05 -1.16 9.35
CA ALA A 88 11.87 0.28 9.17
C ALA A 88 13.03 1.04 9.84
N THR A 89 13.45 0.62 11.04
CA THR A 89 14.60 1.21 11.75
C THR A 89 15.89 1.03 10.95
N ALA A 90 16.11 -0.14 10.35
CA ALA A 90 17.27 -0.37 9.49
C ALA A 90 17.24 0.52 8.24
N CYS A 91 16.07 0.69 7.61
CA CYS A 91 15.90 1.63 6.49
C CYS A 91 16.18 3.07 6.93
N TRP A 92 15.71 3.49 8.11
CA TRP A 92 16.05 4.80 8.66
C TRP A 92 17.55 4.96 8.94
N GLY A 93 18.20 3.93 9.49
CA GLY A 93 19.65 3.90 9.69
C GLY A 93 20.45 4.08 8.39
N SER A 94 19.98 3.51 7.27
CA SER A 94 20.61 3.71 5.96
C SER A 94 20.63 5.20 5.52
N GLN A 95 19.67 6.00 5.99
CA GLN A 95 19.63 7.44 5.68
C GLN A 95 20.65 8.25 6.48
N GLN A 96 21.27 7.64 7.50
CA GLN A 96 22.21 8.29 8.41
C GLN A 96 23.68 7.98 8.07
N ALA A 97 23.94 7.08 7.13
CA ALA A 97 25.29 6.59 6.80
C ALA A 97 26.30 7.72 6.51
N GLU A 98 25.84 8.80 5.87
CA GLU A 98 26.67 9.92 5.46
C GLU A 98 26.82 11.02 6.53
N LEU A 99 26.00 11.00 7.59
CA LEU A 99 25.88 12.13 8.53
C LEU A 99 27.15 12.41 9.32
N LEU A 100 27.99 11.39 9.50
CA LEU A 100 29.27 11.50 10.22
C LEU A 100 30.48 11.60 9.27
N GLY A 101 30.25 11.65 7.96
CA GLY A 101 31.33 11.63 6.95
C GLY A 101 32.07 10.28 6.83
N GLU A 102 31.50 9.21 7.41
CA GLU A 102 32.04 7.84 7.36
C GLU A 102 31.36 6.98 6.27
N GLY A 103 30.48 7.60 5.50
CA GLY A 103 29.76 6.97 4.41
C GLY A 103 30.67 6.57 3.25
N THR A 104 30.29 5.49 2.57
CA THR A 104 31.05 4.94 1.43
C THR A 104 30.47 5.32 0.07
N HIS A 105 29.31 5.99 0.08
CA HIS A 105 28.48 6.32 -1.08
C HIS A 105 27.96 7.75 -0.92
N ASP A 106 27.41 8.40 -1.94
CA ASP A 106 26.85 9.75 -1.76
C ASP A 106 25.51 9.71 -0.98
N GLY A 107 24.89 8.54 -0.92
CA GLY A 107 23.64 8.27 -0.22
C GLY A 107 23.13 6.87 -0.50
N VAL A 108 22.27 6.36 0.40
CA VAL A 108 21.67 5.03 0.27
C VAL A 108 20.17 5.18 0.06
N PHE A 109 19.65 4.87 -1.12
CA PHE A 109 18.20 4.81 -1.32
C PHE A 109 17.65 3.55 -0.68
N SER A 110 16.47 3.61 -0.06
CA SER A 110 15.93 2.45 0.63
C SER A 110 14.47 2.13 0.36
N VAL A 111 14.16 0.84 0.42
CA VAL A 111 12.80 0.32 0.33
C VAL A 111 12.49 -0.48 1.58
N TRP A 112 11.52 0.02 2.34
CA TRP A 112 10.82 -0.75 3.35
C TRP A 112 9.59 -1.44 2.74
N TYR A 113 9.24 -2.65 3.20
CA TYR A 113 7.97 -3.28 2.83
C TYR A 113 7.33 -4.03 4.01
N GLY A 114 6.00 -4.00 4.06
CA GLY A 114 5.23 -4.72 5.06
C GLY A 114 3.74 -4.75 4.72
N LYS A 115 3.02 -5.69 5.31
CA LYS A 115 1.55 -5.73 5.22
C LYS A 115 0.95 -4.67 6.17
N GLY A 116 -0.31 -4.30 5.95
CA GLY A 116 -1.08 -3.34 6.75
C GLY A 116 -0.80 -3.35 8.26
N PRO A 117 -1.01 -4.47 8.99
CA PRO A 117 -0.72 -4.54 10.43
C PRO A 117 0.75 -4.30 10.79
N GLY A 118 1.66 -4.64 9.89
CA GLY A 118 3.08 -4.34 10.03
C GLY A 118 3.38 -2.84 9.88
N VAL A 119 2.57 -2.13 9.08
CA VAL A 119 2.59 -0.66 9.04
C VAL A 119 2.08 -0.08 10.36
N ASP A 120 0.95 -0.58 10.87
CA ASP A 120 0.39 -0.17 12.17
C ASP A 120 1.42 -0.31 13.29
N ARG A 121 2.12 -1.45 13.32
CA ARG A 121 3.19 -1.74 14.27
C ARG A 121 4.38 -0.80 14.16
N SER A 122 4.70 -0.33 12.96
CA SER A 122 5.90 0.47 12.67
C SER A 122 5.66 1.99 12.78
N GLY A 123 4.47 2.42 13.23
CA GLY A 123 4.06 3.82 13.28
C GLY A 123 5.05 4.75 14.01
N ASP A 124 5.66 4.28 15.11
CA ASP A 124 6.64 5.07 15.87
C ASP A 124 7.89 5.38 15.05
N VAL A 125 8.47 4.35 14.41
CA VAL A 125 9.66 4.52 13.56
C VAL A 125 9.34 5.39 12.34
N PHE A 126 8.17 5.26 11.72
CA PHE A 126 7.78 6.14 10.61
C PHE A 126 7.69 7.60 11.04
N ARG A 127 7.16 7.87 12.23
CA ARG A 127 7.09 9.24 12.79
C ARG A 127 8.50 9.81 12.99
N HIS A 128 9.36 9.07 13.69
CA HIS A 128 10.75 9.48 13.91
C HIS A 128 11.51 9.69 12.60
N ALA A 129 11.40 8.76 11.67
CA ALA A 129 12.13 8.81 10.42
C ALA A 129 11.65 9.95 9.50
N ASN A 130 10.34 10.23 9.45
CA ASN A 130 9.82 11.31 8.61
C ASN A 130 10.09 12.71 9.21
N LEU A 131 10.03 12.86 10.54
CA LEU A 131 10.47 14.07 11.24
C LEU A 131 11.95 14.37 10.95
N ALA A 132 12.82 13.37 11.15
CA ALA A 132 14.25 13.47 10.85
C ALA A 132 14.50 13.77 9.37
N GLY A 133 13.78 13.06 8.49
CA GLY A 133 13.85 13.19 7.04
C GLY A 133 14.71 12.14 6.36
N SER A 134 14.73 12.19 5.03
CA SER A 134 15.56 11.33 4.17
C SER A 134 16.94 11.95 3.93
N SER A 135 17.91 11.13 3.52
CA SER A 135 19.19 11.63 2.99
C SER A 135 18.98 12.33 1.64
N ARG A 136 19.79 13.36 1.38
CA ARG A 136 19.76 14.15 0.14
C ARG A 136 19.87 13.32 -1.13
N TYR A 137 20.71 12.28 -1.12
CA TYR A 137 20.89 11.35 -2.25
C TYR A 137 20.45 9.92 -1.93
N GLY A 138 19.90 9.69 -0.73
CA GLY A 138 19.28 8.42 -0.38
C GLY A 138 17.86 8.38 -0.90
N GLY A 139 16.92 8.85 -0.09
CA GLY A 139 15.49 8.76 -0.37
C GLY A 139 14.92 7.40 0.07
N VAL A 140 13.66 7.37 0.50
CA VAL A 140 13.04 6.18 1.08
C VAL A 140 11.65 5.95 0.51
N LEU A 141 11.38 4.70 0.12
CA LEU A 141 10.05 4.20 -0.20
C LEU A 141 9.55 3.24 0.87
N ALA A 142 8.29 3.41 1.29
CA ALA A 142 7.57 2.46 2.14
C ALA A 142 6.47 1.77 1.31
N LEU A 143 6.67 0.50 0.96
CA LEU A 143 5.67 -0.31 0.27
C LEU A 143 4.66 -0.85 1.29
N MET A 144 3.44 -0.31 1.27
CA MET A 144 2.36 -0.74 2.16
C MET A 144 1.45 -1.75 1.47
N GLY A 145 1.44 -2.98 1.99
CA GLY A 145 0.61 -4.06 1.49
C GLY A 145 -0.78 -4.04 2.12
N ASP A 146 -1.78 -3.62 1.35
CA ASP A 146 -3.19 -3.60 1.79
C ASP A 146 -3.98 -4.80 1.25
N ASP A 147 -4.77 -5.41 2.13
CA ASP A 147 -5.73 -6.45 1.82
C ASP A 147 -7.13 -5.94 2.21
N HIS A 148 -7.88 -5.47 1.21
CA HIS A 148 -9.18 -4.85 1.45
C HIS A 148 -10.25 -5.83 1.87
N MET A 149 -10.13 -7.10 1.47
CA MET A 149 -11.12 -8.14 1.70
C MET A 149 -10.77 -9.07 2.88
N ALA A 150 -9.59 -8.88 3.49
CA ALA A 150 -9.05 -9.74 4.53
C ALA A 150 -8.97 -11.22 4.10
N GLU A 151 -8.67 -11.49 2.82
CA GLU A 151 -8.54 -12.86 2.30
C GLU A 151 -7.43 -13.64 3.02
N SER A 152 -6.38 -12.94 3.44
CA SER A 152 -5.21 -13.52 4.10
C SER A 152 -4.80 -12.74 5.35
N SER A 153 -5.74 -12.02 5.96
CA SER A 153 -5.52 -11.07 7.05
C SER A 153 -6.50 -11.28 8.18
N THR A 154 -6.11 -10.90 9.40
CA THR A 154 -7.06 -10.80 10.51
C THR A 154 -7.93 -9.55 10.47
N ASN A 155 -7.48 -8.50 9.76
CA ASN A 155 -8.19 -7.24 9.60
C ASN A 155 -8.28 -6.87 8.12
N ALA A 156 -9.44 -6.34 7.72
CA ALA A 156 -9.62 -5.74 6.41
C ALA A 156 -8.97 -4.34 6.40
N HIS A 157 -7.79 -4.23 5.81
CA HIS A 157 -6.89 -3.10 6.04
C HIS A 157 -7.11 -1.90 5.10
N ALA A 158 -6.67 -0.71 5.53
CA ALA A 158 -6.53 0.51 4.74
C ALA A 158 -5.48 1.42 5.41
N THR A 159 -4.25 1.36 4.93
CA THR A 159 -3.08 1.95 5.61
C THR A 159 -2.99 3.48 5.50
N GLU A 160 -3.63 4.11 4.52
CA GLU A 160 -3.33 5.51 4.16
C GLU A 160 -3.37 6.48 5.34
N PHE A 161 -4.32 6.32 6.26
CA PHE A 161 -4.49 7.22 7.40
C PHE A 161 -3.31 7.22 8.38
N LEU A 162 -2.54 6.14 8.45
CA LEU A 162 -1.31 6.11 9.25
C LEU A 162 -0.22 6.96 8.61
N PHE A 163 -0.10 6.91 7.28
CA PHE A 163 0.84 7.78 6.57
C PHE A 163 0.38 9.24 6.52
N VAL A 164 -0.93 9.50 6.55
CA VAL A 164 -1.47 10.85 6.80
C VAL A 164 -1.04 11.36 8.19
N ASP A 165 -1.19 10.54 9.23
CA ASP A 165 -0.82 10.88 10.62
C ASP A 165 0.70 11.12 10.79
N THR A 166 1.53 10.35 10.10
CA THR A 166 3.00 10.52 10.09
C THR A 166 3.49 11.51 9.05
N MET A 167 2.58 12.12 8.29
CA MET A 167 2.84 13.11 7.24
C MET A 167 3.76 12.63 6.12
N VAL A 168 3.63 11.37 5.73
CA VAL A 168 4.36 10.74 4.63
C VAL A 168 3.50 10.82 3.35
N PRO A 169 3.98 11.45 2.27
CA PRO A 169 3.30 11.43 0.98
C PRO A 169 3.01 10.02 0.48
N ILE A 170 1.84 9.81 -0.10
CA ILE A 170 1.35 8.50 -0.53
C ILE A 170 1.17 8.50 -2.04
N LEU A 171 1.73 7.50 -2.72
CA LEU A 171 1.51 7.23 -4.14
C LEU A 171 0.68 5.95 -4.30
N ASN A 172 -0.30 5.97 -5.19
CA ASN A 172 -1.25 4.87 -5.36
C ASN A 172 -1.29 4.36 -6.82
N PRO A 173 -0.44 3.37 -7.16
CA PRO A 173 -0.35 2.85 -8.52
C PRO A 173 -1.59 2.03 -8.91
N ALA A 174 -2.08 2.26 -10.12
CA ALA A 174 -3.20 1.54 -10.71
C ALA A 174 -2.82 0.13 -11.21
N GLY A 175 -1.54 -0.08 -11.53
CA GLY A 175 -1.05 -1.36 -12.03
C GLY A 175 0.48 -1.40 -12.06
N VAL A 176 1.01 -2.47 -12.66
CA VAL A 176 2.45 -2.82 -12.62
C VAL A 176 3.36 -1.72 -13.16
N GLN A 177 2.99 -1.05 -14.25
CA GLN A 177 3.78 0.07 -14.81
C GLN A 177 4.03 1.16 -13.78
N GLU A 178 3.00 1.50 -13.02
CA GLU A 178 3.05 2.63 -12.08
C GLU A 178 3.80 2.28 -10.80
N ILE A 179 4.04 1.01 -10.49
CA ILE A 179 4.94 0.63 -9.42
C ILE A 179 6.36 1.11 -9.72
N ILE A 180 6.81 0.99 -10.98
CA ILE A 180 8.10 1.52 -11.42
C ILE A 180 8.04 3.04 -11.46
N ASP A 181 7.03 3.60 -12.14
CA ASP A 181 6.97 5.04 -12.39
C ASP A 181 6.87 5.83 -11.08
N TYR A 182 5.92 5.46 -10.21
CA TYR A 182 5.72 6.10 -8.90
C TYR A 182 6.83 5.76 -7.92
N GLY A 183 7.49 4.61 -8.09
CA GLY A 183 8.73 4.29 -7.38
C GLY A 183 9.83 5.33 -7.60
N LEU A 184 10.15 5.61 -8.85
CA LEU A 184 11.17 6.58 -9.23
C LEU A 184 10.77 8.01 -8.85
N TYR A 185 9.51 8.39 -9.05
CA TYR A 185 8.99 9.67 -8.53
C TYR A 185 9.07 9.73 -7.00
N GLY A 186 8.79 8.64 -6.29
CA GLY A 186 8.81 8.59 -4.84
C GLY A 186 10.22 8.77 -4.27
N PHE A 187 11.25 8.16 -4.88
CA PHE A 187 12.64 8.42 -4.48
C PHE A 187 13.02 9.89 -4.69
N ALA A 188 12.68 10.46 -5.84
CA ALA A 188 12.97 11.85 -6.15
C ALA A 188 12.21 12.83 -5.22
N MET A 189 10.92 12.58 -4.96
CA MET A 189 10.11 13.34 -4.02
C MET A 189 10.69 13.23 -2.61
N SER A 190 11.07 12.03 -2.19
CA SER A 190 11.68 11.79 -0.88
C SER A 190 12.97 12.59 -0.71
N ARG A 191 13.86 12.58 -1.71
CA ARG A 191 15.11 13.36 -1.70
C ARG A 191 14.85 14.85 -1.65
N PHE A 192 13.90 15.34 -2.46
CA PHE A 192 13.59 16.77 -2.58
C PHE A 192 12.89 17.33 -1.33
N ALA A 193 11.80 16.70 -0.90
CA ALA A 193 10.97 17.18 0.20
C ALA A 193 11.52 16.78 1.58
N GLY A 194 12.56 15.94 1.63
CA GLY A 194 13.12 15.43 2.89
C GLY A 194 12.11 14.56 3.66
N THR A 195 11.11 13.99 2.99
CA THR A 195 10.12 13.06 3.56
C THR A 195 10.45 11.63 3.16
N TRP A 196 9.84 10.64 3.79
CA TRP A 196 9.67 9.33 3.16
C TRP A 196 8.57 9.43 2.09
N ALA A 197 8.41 8.42 1.23
CA ALA A 197 7.26 8.30 0.35
C ALA A 197 6.67 6.90 0.46
N ALA A 198 5.35 6.77 0.58
CA ALA A 198 4.67 5.49 0.66
C ALA A 198 4.09 5.09 -0.71
N ILE A 199 4.09 3.79 -1.02
CA ILE A 199 3.47 3.25 -2.25
C ILE A 199 2.45 2.19 -1.85
N LYS A 200 1.20 2.39 -2.25
CA LYS A 200 0.13 1.43 -1.99
C LYS A 200 0.26 0.20 -2.88
N CYS A 201 0.44 -0.95 -2.24
CA CYS A 201 0.49 -2.25 -2.89
C CYS A 201 -0.78 -3.02 -2.52
N VAL A 202 -1.62 -3.28 -3.51
CA VAL A 202 -2.79 -4.17 -3.38
C VAL A 202 -2.59 -5.36 -4.30
N LYS A 203 -3.31 -6.46 -4.04
CA LYS A 203 -3.25 -7.69 -4.85
C LYS A 203 -3.25 -7.39 -6.36
N ASP A 204 -4.15 -6.52 -6.80
CA ASP A 204 -4.35 -6.19 -8.22
C ASP A 204 -3.16 -5.49 -8.90
N ASN A 205 -2.28 -4.82 -8.15
CA ASN A 205 -1.11 -4.16 -8.72
C ASN A 205 0.20 -4.94 -8.48
N ILE A 206 0.36 -5.58 -7.33
CA ILE A 206 1.63 -6.21 -6.95
C ILE A 206 1.72 -7.69 -7.32
N GLU A 207 0.60 -8.43 -7.30
CA GLU A 207 0.54 -9.85 -7.64
C GLU A 207 0.18 -10.09 -9.13
N SER A 208 -0.30 -9.06 -9.83
CA SER A 208 -0.56 -9.08 -11.27
C SER A 208 0.71 -9.05 -12.11
N THR A 209 0.58 -9.45 -13.39
CA THR A 209 1.65 -9.35 -14.40
C THR A 209 1.23 -8.44 -15.54
N ALA A 210 2.19 -7.72 -16.13
CA ALA A 210 1.93 -6.88 -17.29
C ALA A 210 3.16 -6.75 -18.19
N SER A 211 2.92 -6.37 -19.45
CA SER A 211 3.96 -5.79 -20.29
C SER A 211 4.10 -4.31 -19.95
N VAL A 212 5.29 -3.88 -19.56
CA VAL A 212 5.59 -2.49 -19.16
C VAL A 212 6.70 -1.92 -20.02
N ASP A 213 6.72 -0.59 -20.09
CA ASP A 213 7.85 0.18 -20.59
C ASP A 213 8.74 0.57 -19.40
N ALA A 214 9.96 0.06 -19.43
CA ALA A 214 11.00 0.22 -18.43
C ALA A 214 12.25 0.88 -19.03
N ALA A 215 12.08 1.69 -20.08
CA ALA A 215 13.13 2.57 -20.58
C ALA A 215 13.62 3.51 -19.47
N LEU A 216 14.94 3.68 -19.36
CA LEU A 216 15.51 4.53 -18.31
C LEU A 216 15.13 6.00 -18.44
N GLU A 217 14.82 6.47 -19.65
CA GLU A 217 14.40 7.85 -19.94
C GLU A 217 12.88 8.04 -20.00
N ARG A 218 12.10 7.03 -19.61
CA ARG A 218 10.63 7.10 -19.61
C ARG A 218 10.08 8.28 -18.82
N LEU A 219 10.76 8.65 -17.73
CA LEU A 219 10.36 9.73 -16.84
C LEU A 219 11.35 10.88 -16.91
N ASP A 220 10.82 12.04 -17.26
CA ASP A 220 11.44 13.34 -17.05
C ASP A 220 11.00 13.85 -15.67
N ILE A 221 11.86 13.66 -14.67
CA ILE A 221 11.55 14.03 -13.28
C ILE A 221 12.02 15.46 -13.06
N VAL A 222 11.08 16.35 -12.76
CA VAL A 222 11.34 17.76 -12.52
C VAL A 222 11.54 18.00 -11.03
N VAL A 223 12.65 18.64 -10.67
CA VAL A 223 12.87 19.18 -9.32
C VAL A 223 12.44 20.64 -9.36
N PRO A 224 11.36 21.04 -8.66
CA PRO A 224 10.88 22.42 -8.73
C PRO A 224 11.77 23.37 -7.93
N ASP A 225 11.77 24.64 -8.32
CA ASP A 225 12.29 25.73 -7.49
C ASP A 225 11.41 25.87 -6.24
N PHE A 226 12.05 25.93 -5.07
CA PHE A 226 11.37 26.00 -3.79
C PHE A 226 12.24 26.74 -2.77
N ASP A 227 11.61 27.60 -1.97
CA ASP A 227 12.28 28.36 -0.91
C ASP A 227 12.65 27.42 0.25
N MET A 228 13.86 26.86 0.18
CA MET A 228 14.37 25.93 1.17
C MET A 228 14.62 26.63 2.51
N PRO A 229 14.26 26.01 3.65
CA PRO A 229 14.63 26.54 4.96
C PRO A 229 16.15 26.46 5.17
N PRO A 230 16.70 27.21 6.15
CA PRO A 230 18.10 27.07 6.55
C PRO A 230 18.49 25.60 6.80
N GLY A 231 19.59 25.16 6.18
CA GLY A 231 20.07 23.78 6.24
C GLY A 231 19.26 22.76 5.42
N GLY A 232 18.25 23.18 4.65
CA GLY A 232 17.45 22.33 3.76
C GLY A 232 16.41 21.44 4.47
N LEU A 233 15.91 20.41 3.78
CA LEU A 233 14.85 19.53 4.30
C LEU A 233 15.31 18.14 4.75
N ASN A 234 16.51 17.74 4.34
CA ASN A 234 17.06 16.41 4.56
C ASN A 234 17.57 16.18 5.99
N ILE A 235 17.77 14.92 6.36
CA ILE A 235 18.24 14.50 7.69
C ILE A 235 19.56 15.14 8.09
N ARG A 236 19.69 15.49 9.37
CA ARG A 236 20.85 16.17 9.96
C ARG A 236 20.84 16.10 11.50
N ASN A 237 21.99 16.32 12.14
CA ASN A 237 22.21 16.06 13.57
C ASN A 237 21.96 17.28 14.48
N GLU A 238 22.09 18.48 13.94
CA GLU A 238 22.08 19.74 14.70
C GLU A 238 20.68 20.27 15.04
N ILE A 239 19.62 19.53 14.68
CA ILE A 239 18.23 19.94 14.86
C ILE A 239 17.54 19.14 15.96
N ASP A 240 16.95 19.85 16.92
CA ASP A 240 16.20 19.24 18.01
C ASP A 240 14.78 18.81 17.57
N MET A 241 14.00 18.28 18.52
CA MET A 241 12.68 17.73 18.24
C MET A 241 11.68 18.79 17.72
N LEU A 242 11.74 20.03 18.26
CA LEU A 242 10.83 21.10 17.84
C LEU A 242 11.21 21.64 16.46
N GLY A 243 12.50 21.76 16.16
CA GLY A 243 12.96 22.13 14.83
C GLY A 243 12.58 21.08 13.77
N GLN A 244 12.59 19.78 14.12
CA GLN A 244 12.13 18.73 13.21
C GLN A 244 10.62 18.84 12.92
N GLU A 245 9.82 19.11 13.95
CA GLU A 245 8.38 19.34 13.84
C GLU A 245 8.07 20.57 12.97
N GLU A 246 8.64 21.73 13.30
CA GLU A 246 8.50 22.97 12.52
C GLU A 246 8.80 22.72 11.05
N ARG A 247 9.93 22.08 10.75
CA ARG A 247 10.35 21.77 9.38
C ARG A 247 9.35 20.90 8.64
N LEU A 248 8.79 19.88 9.31
CA LEU A 248 7.78 18.99 8.72
C LEU A 248 6.50 19.76 8.37
N HIS A 249 6.00 20.57 9.30
CA HIS A 249 4.73 21.28 9.17
C HIS A 249 4.80 22.49 8.24
N GLU A 250 5.87 23.28 8.31
CA GLU A 250 5.98 24.53 7.57
C GLU A 250 6.57 24.36 6.16
N TYR A 251 7.44 23.37 5.95
CA TYR A 251 8.21 23.26 4.70
C TYR A 251 8.04 21.93 3.97
N LYS A 252 8.22 20.78 4.63
CA LYS A 252 8.26 19.48 3.93
C LYS A 252 6.96 19.15 3.20
N ARG A 253 5.80 19.41 3.82
CA ARG A 253 4.49 19.18 3.18
C ARG A 253 4.32 20.07 1.93
N ALA A 254 4.70 21.34 2.01
CA ALA A 254 4.63 22.27 0.89
C ALA A 254 5.59 21.86 -0.24
N ALA A 255 6.80 21.41 0.10
CA ALA A 255 7.76 20.87 -0.87
C ALA A 255 7.22 19.61 -1.57
N ALA A 256 6.60 18.68 -0.83
CA ALA A 256 5.95 17.52 -1.44
C ALA A 256 4.84 17.94 -2.43
N SER A 257 3.97 18.88 -2.06
CA SER A 257 2.95 19.44 -2.97
C SER A 257 3.55 20.09 -4.21
N ALA A 258 4.62 20.90 -4.07
CA ALA A 258 5.31 21.52 -5.19
C ALA A 258 5.89 20.46 -6.15
N PHE A 259 6.47 19.39 -5.61
CA PHE A 259 6.97 18.27 -6.41
C PHE A 259 5.84 17.54 -7.16
N ILE A 260 4.73 17.26 -6.46
CA ILE A 260 3.54 16.62 -7.04
C ILE A 260 3.01 17.44 -8.22
N HIS A 261 2.94 18.77 -8.06
CA HIS A 261 2.49 19.70 -9.09
C HIS A 261 3.44 19.70 -10.30
N ALA A 262 4.72 19.93 -10.07
CA ALA A 262 5.73 20.03 -11.14
C ALA A 262 5.85 18.76 -12.00
N ASN A 263 5.57 17.60 -11.42
CA ASN A 263 5.64 16.31 -12.11
C ASN A 263 4.29 15.80 -12.64
N GLY A 264 3.21 16.57 -12.49
CA GLY A 264 1.87 16.21 -12.99
C GLY A 264 1.42 14.83 -12.51
N LEU A 265 1.64 14.52 -11.22
CA LEU A 265 1.32 13.19 -10.67
C LEU A 265 -0.19 12.93 -10.63
N ASN A 266 -1.00 13.99 -10.51
CA ASN A 266 -2.46 13.92 -10.62
C ASN A 266 -2.87 14.46 -11.99
N ARG A 267 -3.66 13.70 -12.75
CA ARG A 267 -3.86 13.94 -14.19
C ARG A 267 -5.32 14.00 -14.56
N ILE A 268 -5.70 15.02 -15.33
CA ILE A 268 -6.98 15.04 -16.05
C ILE A 268 -6.82 14.14 -17.26
N VAL A 269 -7.45 12.97 -17.22
CA VAL A 269 -7.39 11.93 -18.27
C VAL A 269 -8.41 12.22 -19.36
N TYR A 270 -9.64 12.60 -18.99
CA TYR A 270 -10.63 13.12 -19.94
C TYR A 270 -10.86 14.59 -19.64
N SER A 271 -10.69 15.45 -20.65
CA SER A 271 -10.83 16.90 -20.45
C SER A 271 -12.25 17.36 -20.09
N GLY A 272 -13.26 16.60 -20.56
CA GLY A 272 -14.67 17.01 -20.53
C GLY A 272 -15.03 18.05 -21.60
N GLY A 273 -14.19 18.24 -22.61
CA GLY A 273 -14.44 19.14 -23.73
C GLY A 273 -14.54 20.62 -23.32
N ARG A 274 -15.35 21.38 -24.07
CA ARG A 274 -15.45 22.85 -23.92
C ARG A 274 -16.28 23.30 -22.72
N ALA A 275 -17.22 22.47 -22.26
CA ALA A 275 -18.18 22.79 -21.22
C ALA A 275 -18.36 21.56 -20.31
N PRO A 276 -17.33 21.19 -19.54
CA PRO A 276 -17.41 20.08 -18.58
C PRO A 276 -18.46 20.42 -17.51
N LYS A 277 -19.22 19.43 -17.06
CA LYS A 277 -20.24 19.59 -15.99
C LYS A 277 -20.13 18.53 -14.90
N LEU A 278 -19.78 17.30 -15.27
CA LEU A 278 -19.59 16.19 -14.34
C LEU A 278 -18.12 15.82 -14.27
N GLY A 279 -17.53 15.84 -13.08
CA GLY A 279 -16.20 15.32 -12.83
C GLY A 279 -16.25 13.96 -12.15
N ILE A 280 -15.34 13.07 -12.52
CA ILE A 280 -15.10 11.79 -11.86
C ILE A 280 -13.67 11.82 -11.35
N VAL A 281 -13.50 11.64 -10.04
CA VAL A 281 -12.18 11.53 -9.39
C VAL A 281 -11.97 10.10 -8.97
N THR A 282 -10.82 9.54 -9.31
CA THR A 282 -10.48 8.16 -8.98
C THR A 282 -8.97 7.97 -8.80
N ILE A 283 -8.57 6.81 -8.30
CA ILE A 283 -7.24 6.54 -7.78
C ILE A 283 -6.89 5.06 -7.89
N GLY A 284 -5.60 4.74 -8.00
CA GLY A 284 -5.11 3.37 -7.83
C GLY A 284 -5.84 2.37 -8.73
N LYS A 285 -6.11 1.17 -8.20
CA LYS A 285 -6.90 0.15 -8.90
C LYS A 285 -8.26 0.69 -9.38
N SER A 286 -8.96 1.46 -8.55
CA SER A 286 -10.28 2.00 -8.87
C SER A 286 -10.28 2.85 -10.15
N TYR A 287 -9.14 3.40 -10.58
CA TYR A 287 -9.03 4.04 -11.89
C TYR A 287 -9.34 3.06 -13.03
N LEU A 288 -8.81 1.85 -13.00
CA LEU A 288 -9.08 0.83 -14.01
C LEU A 288 -10.54 0.38 -13.95
N ASP A 289 -11.11 0.25 -12.75
CA ASP A 289 -12.53 -0.09 -12.57
C ASP A 289 -13.45 1.00 -13.10
N VAL A 290 -13.13 2.29 -12.88
CA VAL A 290 -13.86 3.43 -13.45
C VAL A 290 -13.75 3.46 -14.97
N ARG A 291 -12.58 3.15 -15.53
CA ARG A 291 -12.39 3.07 -16.98
C ARG A 291 -13.25 1.97 -17.59
N GLN A 292 -13.28 0.79 -16.98
CA GLN A 292 -14.16 -0.30 -17.39
C GLN A 292 -15.64 0.09 -17.26
N ALA A 293 -16.03 0.67 -16.13
CA ALA A 293 -17.40 1.10 -15.86
C ALA A 293 -17.91 2.12 -16.88
N LEU A 294 -17.07 3.08 -17.28
CA LEU A 294 -17.40 4.05 -18.33
C LEU A 294 -17.56 3.37 -19.70
N GLU A 295 -16.71 2.41 -20.05
CA GLU A 295 -16.84 1.62 -21.27
C GLU A 295 -18.13 0.79 -21.30
N ASP A 296 -18.49 0.14 -20.19
CA ASP A 296 -19.69 -0.68 -20.07
C ASP A 296 -20.97 0.14 -20.31
N ILE A 297 -20.99 1.40 -19.86
CA ILE A 297 -22.10 2.34 -20.12
C ILE A 297 -21.96 3.12 -21.43
N GLY A 298 -20.97 2.80 -22.28
CA GLY A 298 -20.81 3.37 -23.61
C GLY A 298 -20.16 4.76 -23.66
N VAL A 299 -19.42 5.14 -22.61
CA VAL A 299 -18.74 6.44 -22.49
C VAL A 299 -17.23 6.24 -22.66
N ASP A 300 -16.76 6.36 -23.89
CA ASP A 300 -15.32 6.51 -24.18
C ASP A 300 -14.86 7.97 -24.01
N GLU A 301 -13.58 8.25 -24.24
CA GLU A 301 -13.03 9.61 -24.13
C GLU A 301 -13.71 10.61 -25.07
N ALA A 302 -14.03 10.17 -26.30
CA ALA A 302 -14.66 11.03 -27.29
C ALA A 302 -16.09 11.38 -26.86
N ALA A 303 -16.85 10.41 -26.36
CA ALA A 303 -18.18 10.60 -25.79
C ALA A 303 -18.12 11.49 -24.55
N ALA A 304 -17.21 11.22 -23.62
CA ALA A 304 -17.00 12.01 -22.41
C ALA A 304 -16.73 13.49 -22.75
N ASN A 305 -15.85 13.77 -23.72
CA ASN A 305 -15.55 15.12 -24.17
C ASN A 305 -16.73 15.80 -24.89
N ARG A 306 -17.59 15.04 -25.61
CA ARG A 306 -18.80 15.59 -26.24
C ARG A 306 -19.87 15.98 -25.22
N ILE A 307 -20.06 15.15 -24.19
CA ILE A 307 -21.17 15.29 -23.24
C ILE A 307 -20.77 16.00 -21.93
N GLY A 308 -19.51 16.39 -21.78
CA GLY A 308 -19.07 17.21 -20.65
C GLY A 308 -18.65 16.42 -19.40
N ILE A 309 -18.06 15.22 -19.57
CA ILE A 309 -17.54 14.39 -18.48
C ILE A 309 -16.02 14.51 -18.40
N ARG A 310 -15.52 14.94 -17.24
CA ARG A 310 -14.10 15.03 -16.93
C ARG A 310 -13.68 13.86 -16.05
N LEU A 311 -12.55 13.23 -16.33
CA LEU A 311 -11.99 12.13 -15.53
C LEU A 311 -10.64 12.57 -14.97
N PHE A 312 -10.45 12.47 -13.66
CA PHE A 312 -9.25 12.85 -12.95
C PHE A 312 -8.68 11.67 -12.18
N LYS A 313 -7.47 11.30 -12.55
CA LYS A 313 -6.72 10.23 -11.92
C LYS A 313 -5.73 10.82 -10.93
N VAL A 314 -5.92 10.51 -9.65
CA VAL A 314 -5.03 10.90 -8.56
C VAL A 314 -3.90 9.89 -8.47
N GLY A 315 -2.65 10.34 -8.64
CA GLY A 315 -1.45 9.54 -8.39
C GLY A 315 -0.97 9.66 -6.95
N CYS A 316 -1.10 10.85 -6.37
CA CYS A 316 -0.75 11.14 -4.98
C CYS A 316 -1.98 11.55 -4.17
N PRO A 317 -2.66 10.62 -3.46
CA PRO A 317 -3.84 10.93 -2.63
C PRO A 317 -3.56 11.84 -1.45
N TRP A 318 -2.32 11.86 -0.95
CA TRP A 318 -1.95 12.70 0.18
C TRP A 318 -0.47 13.10 0.09
N PRO A 319 -0.12 14.39 0.26
CA PRO A 319 -1.05 15.52 0.28
C PRO A 319 -1.69 15.70 -1.12
N LEU A 320 -3.00 15.94 -1.17
CA LEU A 320 -3.65 16.23 -2.45
C LEU A 320 -3.32 17.67 -2.88
N ASP A 321 -2.74 17.82 -4.07
CA ASP A 321 -2.32 19.13 -4.59
C ASP A 321 -3.52 20.05 -4.90
N LEU A 322 -3.51 21.26 -4.32
CA LEU A 322 -4.62 22.21 -4.40
C LEU A 322 -4.82 22.75 -5.80
N GLN A 323 -3.73 22.99 -6.53
CA GLN A 323 -3.80 23.56 -7.86
C GLN A 323 -4.42 22.56 -8.85
N HIS A 324 -3.99 21.29 -8.79
CA HIS A 324 -4.64 20.22 -9.54
C HIS A 324 -6.13 20.08 -9.24
N ILE A 325 -6.54 20.16 -7.96
CA ILE A 325 -7.95 20.15 -7.55
C ILE A 325 -8.70 21.33 -8.19
N ALA A 326 -8.17 22.55 -8.08
CA ALA A 326 -8.78 23.76 -8.60
C ALA A 326 -8.96 23.72 -10.13
N ASP A 327 -7.93 23.26 -10.85
CA ASP A 327 -7.97 23.12 -12.30
C ASP A 327 -8.98 22.04 -12.74
N PHE A 328 -9.05 20.93 -12.01
CA PHE A 328 -10.05 19.89 -12.25
C PHE A 328 -11.48 20.37 -11.98
N ALA A 329 -11.71 21.07 -10.86
CA ALA A 329 -13.04 21.48 -10.42
C ALA A 329 -13.66 22.60 -11.27
N ARG A 330 -12.85 23.33 -12.03
CA ARG A 330 -13.29 24.48 -12.83
C ARG A 330 -14.41 24.10 -13.81
N GLY A 331 -15.57 24.73 -13.63
CA GLY A 331 -16.75 24.60 -14.47
C GLY A 331 -17.65 23.40 -14.15
N LEU A 332 -17.30 22.58 -13.16
CA LEU A 332 -18.10 21.41 -12.80
C LEU A 332 -19.29 21.78 -11.90
N ASP A 333 -20.43 21.15 -12.17
CA ASP A 333 -21.63 21.19 -11.33
C ASP A 333 -21.60 20.08 -10.27
N THR A 334 -21.01 18.94 -10.62
CA THR A 334 -20.98 17.74 -9.76
C THR A 334 -19.64 17.03 -9.89
N ILE A 335 -19.12 16.53 -8.77
CA ILE A 335 -17.94 15.65 -8.70
C ILE A 335 -18.34 14.34 -8.03
N VAL A 336 -18.03 13.21 -8.68
CA VAL A 336 -18.18 11.87 -8.13
C VAL A 336 -16.80 11.32 -7.77
N VAL A 337 -16.59 10.96 -6.51
CA VAL A 337 -15.32 10.42 -6.00
C VAL A 337 -15.42 8.91 -5.85
N VAL A 338 -14.60 8.18 -6.61
CA VAL A 338 -14.50 6.72 -6.60
C VAL A 338 -13.15 6.33 -6.00
N GLU A 339 -13.14 6.07 -4.70
CA GLU A 339 -11.95 5.68 -3.93
C GLU A 339 -12.22 4.50 -2.99
N GLU A 340 -11.22 3.67 -2.75
CA GLU A 340 -11.24 2.58 -1.75
C GLU A 340 -10.35 2.96 -0.55
N LYS A 341 -10.70 2.75 0.72
CA LYS A 341 -11.96 2.36 1.36
C LYS A 341 -12.64 3.57 2.00
N ARG A 342 -11.98 4.20 2.96
CA ARG A 342 -12.49 5.39 3.67
C ARG A 342 -12.33 6.63 2.78
N SER A 343 -13.14 7.66 3.01
CA SER A 343 -13.02 8.94 2.29
C SER A 343 -11.72 9.66 2.67
N LEU A 344 -10.74 9.69 1.76
CA LEU A 344 -9.51 10.48 1.90
C LEU A 344 -9.52 11.62 0.89
N ILE A 345 -9.75 11.31 -0.39
CA ILE A 345 -9.84 12.32 -1.46
C ILE A 345 -11.13 13.13 -1.31
N GLU A 346 -12.26 12.48 -1.04
CA GLU A 346 -13.56 13.15 -0.91
C GLU A 346 -13.56 14.21 0.20
N VAL A 347 -12.87 13.94 1.33
CA VAL A 347 -12.73 14.91 2.43
C VAL A 347 -11.84 16.08 2.02
N GLN A 348 -10.67 15.79 1.46
CA GLN A 348 -9.73 16.83 1.00
C GLN A 348 -10.35 17.71 -0.10
N LEU A 349 -11.15 17.16 -1.01
CA LEU A 349 -11.86 17.95 -2.02
C LEU A 349 -12.83 18.95 -1.37
N ARG A 350 -13.63 18.51 -0.40
CA ARG A 350 -14.56 19.41 0.31
C ARG A 350 -13.80 20.48 1.10
N GLU A 351 -12.77 20.08 1.84
CA GLU A 351 -11.94 21.00 2.63
C GLU A 351 -11.33 22.12 1.77
N ASN A 352 -10.90 21.79 0.55
CA ASN A 352 -10.21 22.74 -0.31
C ASN A 352 -11.11 23.53 -1.26
N LEU A 353 -12.29 23.02 -1.60
CA LEU A 353 -13.22 23.67 -2.52
C LEU A 353 -14.31 24.47 -1.80
N TYR A 354 -14.88 23.93 -0.72
CA TYR A 354 -16.01 24.57 -0.05
C TYR A 354 -15.52 25.78 0.75
N GLY A 355 -16.18 26.93 0.54
CA GLY A 355 -15.69 28.23 1.01
C GLY A 355 -15.01 29.06 -0.09
N THR A 356 -14.73 28.47 -1.26
CA THR A 356 -14.29 29.19 -2.45
C THR A 356 -15.47 29.52 -3.38
N ALA A 357 -15.22 30.15 -4.53
CA ALA A 357 -16.24 30.33 -5.58
C ALA A 357 -16.60 29.02 -6.31
N MET A 358 -15.78 27.96 -6.18
CA MET A 358 -16.00 26.66 -6.82
C MET A 358 -16.57 25.68 -5.80
N GLN A 359 -17.89 25.48 -5.82
CA GLN A 359 -18.60 24.61 -4.86
C GLN A 359 -19.49 23.59 -5.60
N PRO A 360 -18.89 22.67 -6.39
CA PRO A 360 -19.67 21.60 -7.02
C PRO A 360 -20.32 20.70 -5.97
N VAL A 361 -21.39 20.01 -6.32
CA VAL A 361 -21.92 18.93 -5.50
C VAL A 361 -20.92 17.78 -5.49
N ILE A 362 -20.31 17.47 -4.33
CA ILE A 362 -19.37 16.36 -4.20
C ILE A 362 -20.06 15.14 -3.56
N VAL A 363 -20.12 14.04 -4.32
CA VAL A 363 -20.61 12.73 -3.87
C VAL A 363 -19.51 11.68 -3.95
N GLY A 364 -19.65 10.60 -3.19
CA GLY A 364 -18.65 9.53 -3.12
C GLY A 364 -19.13 8.40 -2.24
N LYS A 365 -18.81 8.42 -0.94
CA LYS A 365 -19.38 7.46 0.01
C LYS A 365 -20.86 7.63 0.22
N ARG A 366 -21.35 8.86 0.10
CA ARG A 366 -22.77 9.20 0.12
C ARG A 366 -23.16 9.91 -1.15
N ASP A 367 -24.41 9.72 -1.56
CA ASP A 367 -25.02 10.42 -2.68
C ASP A 367 -25.56 11.80 -2.27
N GLU A 368 -26.27 12.45 -3.19
CA GLU A 368 -26.81 13.79 -3.01
C GLU A 368 -27.93 13.84 -1.97
N ARG A 369 -28.51 12.69 -1.60
CA ARG A 369 -29.57 12.52 -0.60
C ARG A 369 -29.04 12.12 0.77
N GLY A 370 -27.74 11.80 0.86
CA GLY A 370 -27.10 11.29 2.06
C GLY A 370 -27.18 9.78 2.22
N ASP A 371 -27.74 9.07 1.23
CA ASP A 371 -27.80 7.62 1.16
C ASP A 371 -26.42 7.07 0.76
N GLY A 372 -26.16 5.78 1.05
CA GLY A 372 -24.88 5.15 0.70
C GLY A 372 -24.71 5.02 -0.82
N LEU A 373 -23.55 5.44 -1.34
CA LEU A 373 -23.20 5.32 -2.75
C LEU A 373 -22.07 4.33 -2.97
N PHE A 374 -20.84 4.67 -2.58
CA PHE A 374 -19.72 3.73 -2.56
C PHE A 374 -19.43 3.26 -1.13
N PRO A 375 -19.36 1.94 -0.86
CA PRO A 375 -19.11 1.46 0.49
C PRO A 375 -17.70 1.84 0.98
N ALA A 376 -17.58 2.03 2.30
CA ALA A 376 -16.30 2.16 2.98
C ALA A 376 -15.71 0.82 3.47
N LYS A 377 -16.44 -0.28 3.21
CA LYS A 377 -16.09 -1.65 3.58
C LYS A 377 -15.97 -2.51 2.33
N GLY A 378 -15.17 -3.57 2.41
CA GLY A 378 -14.89 -4.44 1.27
C GLY A 378 -14.16 -3.72 0.14
N ALA A 379 -14.23 -4.31 -1.05
CA ALA A 379 -13.76 -3.75 -2.31
C ALA A 379 -14.94 -3.18 -3.10
N LEU A 380 -14.67 -2.26 -4.02
CA LEU A 380 -15.68 -1.75 -4.96
C LEU A 380 -15.91 -2.74 -6.10
N ASP A 381 -17.17 -2.88 -6.52
CA ASP A 381 -17.55 -3.64 -7.71
C ASP A 381 -17.64 -2.71 -8.94
N PRO A 382 -16.99 -3.05 -10.08
CA PRO A 382 -17.07 -2.24 -11.30
C PRO A 382 -18.50 -2.00 -11.81
N ASN A 383 -19.43 -2.96 -11.63
CA ASN A 383 -20.82 -2.80 -12.04
C ASN A 383 -21.55 -1.78 -11.14
N ASP A 384 -21.28 -1.80 -9.83
CA ASP A 384 -21.81 -0.77 -8.91
C ASP A 384 -21.30 0.61 -9.30
N ILE A 385 -20.02 0.72 -9.67
CA ILE A 385 -19.43 1.96 -10.19
C ILE A 385 -20.13 2.39 -11.50
N ALA A 386 -20.34 1.48 -12.44
CA ALA A 386 -21.00 1.77 -13.71
C ALA A 386 -22.44 2.27 -13.53
N ILE A 387 -23.22 1.61 -12.68
CA ILE A 387 -24.58 2.02 -12.34
C ILE A 387 -24.55 3.39 -11.67
N ALA A 388 -23.70 3.57 -10.66
CA ALA A 388 -23.56 4.82 -9.93
C ALA A 388 -23.24 5.99 -10.86
N LEU A 389 -22.21 5.85 -11.71
CA LEU A 389 -21.79 6.88 -12.67
C LEU A 389 -22.87 7.15 -13.71
N GLY A 390 -23.45 6.10 -14.31
CA GLY A 390 -24.50 6.23 -15.32
C GLY A 390 -25.71 7.03 -14.83
N GLU A 391 -26.15 6.80 -13.59
CA GLU A 391 -27.25 7.56 -12.98
C GLU A 391 -26.94 9.04 -12.78
N ARG A 392 -25.70 9.37 -12.37
CA ARG A 392 -25.29 10.78 -12.20
C ARG A 392 -25.07 11.45 -13.55
N ILE A 393 -24.60 10.73 -14.56
CA ILE A 393 -24.51 11.25 -15.93
C ILE A 393 -25.92 11.63 -16.43
N LEU A 394 -26.90 10.73 -16.32
CA LEU A 394 -28.28 11.00 -16.74
C LEU A 394 -28.92 12.17 -15.99
N ARG A 395 -28.55 12.36 -14.71
CA ARG A 395 -29.05 13.45 -13.87
C ARG A 395 -28.40 14.81 -14.18
N THR A 396 -27.07 14.86 -14.27
CA THR A 396 -26.31 16.11 -14.36
C THR A 396 -26.15 16.59 -15.80
N ILE A 397 -25.95 15.67 -16.74
CA ILE A 397 -25.73 16.01 -18.16
C ILE A 397 -27.06 16.10 -18.91
N GLY A 398 -27.92 15.10 -18.74
CA GLY A 398 -29.23 15.00 -19.39
C GLY A 398 -29.57 13.58 -19.86
N PRO A 399 -30.80 13.38 -20.39
CA PRO A 399 -31.27 12.06 -20.79
C PRO A 399 -30.47 11.47 -21.95
N SER A 400 -30.19 10.17 -21.88
CA SER A 400 -29.55 9.38 -22.93
C SER A 400 -30.13 7.96 -22.92
N ASP A 401 -30.84 7.59 -23.98
CA ASP A 401 -31.47 6.28 -24.10
C ASP A 401 -30.45 5.13 -24.06
N GLU A 402 -29.27 5.35 -24.66
CA GLU A 402 -28.20 4.35 -24.67
C GLU A 402 -27.65 4.09 -23.26
N ILE A 403 -27.29 5.16 -22.53
CA ILE A 403 -26.75 5.03 -21.18
C ILE A 403 -27.82 4.43 -20.25
N ALA A 404 -29.06 4.89 -20.34
CA ALA A 404 -30.17 4.37 -19.54
C ALA A 404 -30.41 2.87 -19.78
N ALA A 405 -30.39 2.41 -21.03
CA ALA A 405 -30.56 1.00 -21.36
C ALA A 405 -29.41 0.13 -20.82
N ARG A 406 -28.16 0.60 -20.93
CA ARG A 406 -26.99 -0.12 -20.40
C ARG A 406 -27.01 -0.20 -18.87
N VAL A 407 -27.34 0.90 -18.19
CA VAL A 407 -27.49 0.91 -16.72
C VAL A 407 -28.61 -0.03 -16.27
N ALA A 408 -29.76 -0.03 -16.96
CA ALA A 408 -30.86 -0.93 -16.64
C ALA A 408 -30.46 -2.41 -16.79
N LYS A 409 -29.68 -2.74 -17.83
CA LYS A 409 -29.15 -4.08 -18.05
C LYS A 409 -28.18 -4.51 -16.96
N LEU A 410 -27.27 -3.64 -16.54
CA LEU A 410 -26.32 -3.92 -15.44
C LEU A 410 -27.06 -4.20 -14.12
N ARG A 411 -28.09 -3.40 -13.81
CA ARG A 411 -28.95 -3.64 -12.63
C ARG A 411 -29.64 -4.99 -12.68
N GLN A 412 -30.14 -5.38 -13.84
CA GLN A 412 -30.76 -6.68 -14.01
C GLN A 412 -29.76 -7.82 -13.74
N PHE A 413 -28.54 -7.72 -14.24
CA PHE A 413 -27.50 -8.72 -13.99
C PHE A 413 -27.09 -8.80 -12.52
N GLN A 414 -26.94 -7.67 -11.84
CA GLN A 414 -26.64 -7.67 -10.40
C GLN A 414 -27.76 -8.28 -9.57
N ALA A 415 -29.02 -7.99 -9.90
CA ALA A 415 -30.16 -8.61 -9.22
C ALA A 415 -30.15 -10.15 -9.38
N MET A 416 -29.86 -10.64 -10.59
CA MET A 416 -29.72 -12.07 -10.84
C MET A 416 -28.55 -12.70 -10.07
N LEU A 417 -27.41 -11.99 -9.96
CA LEU A 417 -26.26 -12.46 -9.19
C LEU A 417 -26.56 -12.53 -7.68
N ALA A 418 -27.29 -11.55 -7.14
CA ALA A 418 -27.66 -11.51 -5.72
C ALA A 418 -28.55 -12.70 -5.29
N ASP A 419 -29.33 -13.25 -6.23
CA ASP A 419 -30.16 -14.44 -6.01
C ASP A 419 -29.36 -15.76 -6.10
N THR A 420 -28.07 -15.71 -6.44
CA THR A 420 -27.21 -16.89 -6.55
C THR A 420 -26.70 -17.30 -5.17
N SER A 421 -26.96 -18.54 -4.76
CA SER A 421 -26.44 -19.10 -3.51
C SER A 421 -25.13 -19.86 -3.74
N ASP A 422 -24.10 -19.58 -2.95
CA ASP A 422 -22.90 -20.41 -2.91
C ASP A 422 -23.25 -21.82 -2.43
N ILE A 423 -22.93 -22.83 -3.25
CA ILE A 423 -23.29 -24.23 -3.00
C ILE A 423 -22.38 -24.85 -1.91
N ALA A 424 -21.15 -24.35 -1.74
CA ALA A 424 -20.23 -24.78 -0.70
C ALA A 424 -19.09 -23.76 -0.47
N SER A 425 -18.76 -23.49 0.79
CA SER A 425 -17.55 -22.75 1.16
C SER A 425 -16.39 -23.71 1.40
N ARG A 426 -15.23 -23.46 0.77
CA ARG A 426 -14.01 -24.24 1.00
C ARG A 426 -13.26 -23.68 2.20
N THR A 427 -13.54 -24.23 3.38
CA THR A 427 -12.82 -23.86 4.61
C THR A 427 -11.34 -24.27 4.47
N PRO A 428 -10.38 -23.35 4.71
CA PRO A 428 -8.96 -23.71 4.70
C PRO A 428 -8.65 -24.78 5.76
N PHE A 429 -7.67 -25.64 5.53
CA PHE A 429 -7.32 -26.71 6.48
C PHE A 429 -5.81 -26.94 6.53
N PHE A 430 -5.34 -27.66 7.55
CA PHE A 430 -3.95 -28.10 7.59
C PHE A 430 -3.62 -29.03 6.42
N CYS A 431 -2.41 -28.91 5.89
CA CYS A 431 -1.90 -29.84 4.90
C CYS A 431 -1.98 -31.28 5.42
N SER A 432 -2.24 -32.23 4.53
CA SER A 432 -2.21 -33.67 4.85
C SER A 432 -0.86 -34.05 5.45
N GLY A 433 -0.87 -34.70 6.62
CA GLY A 433 0.35 -35.10 7.32
C GLY A 433 1.03 -33.98 8.13
N CYS A 434 0.50 -32.74 8.14
CA CYS A 434 1.07 -31.67 8.94
C CYS A 434 0.99 -32.01 10.44
N PRO A 435 2.09 -31.90 11.22
CA PRO A 435 2.09 -32.21 12.66
C PRO A 435 1.16 -31.29 13.46
N HIS A 436 0.78 -30.13 12.91
CA HIS A 436 -0.20 -29.24 13.54
C HIS A 436 -1.57 -29.90 13.74
N ASN A 437 -1.91 -30.93 12.97
CA ASN A 437 -3.16 -31.69 13.14
C ASN A 437 -3.28 -32.35 14.52
N SER A 438 -2.17 -32.80 15.09
CA SER A 438 -2.11 -33.35 16.46
C SER A 438 -1.69 -32.29 17.46
N SER A 439 -0.70 -31.46 17.12
CA SER A 439 -0.11 -30.52 18.08
C SER A 439 -1.02 -29.37 18.44
N THR A 440 -2.10 -29.08 17.70
CA THR A 440 -3.10 -28.06 18.10
C THR A 440 -4.17 -28.58 19.06
N LYS A 441 -4.28 -29.89 19.27
CA LYS A 441 -5.17 -30.46 20.29
C LYS A 441 -4.70 -30.09 21.71
N VAL A 442 -5.64 -29.93 22.63
CA VAL A 442 -5.40 -29.66 24.05
C VAL A 442 -6.09 -30.72 24.92
N PRO A 443 -5.63 -30.94 26.17
CA PRO A 443 -6.29 -31.87 27.09
C PRO A 443 -7.76 -31.52 27.33
N ASP A 444 -8.57 -32.51 27.70
CA ASP A 444 -9.99 -32.31 27.98
C ASP A 444 -10.18 -31.26 29.10
N GLY A 445 -11.14 -30.34 28.90
CA GLY A 445 -11.40 -29.21 29.79
C GLY A 445 -10.42 -28.04 29.65
N SER A 446 -9.34 -28.19 28.88
CA SER A 446 -8.39 -27.11 28.58
C SER A 446 -8.82 -26.28 27.38
N LEU A 447 -8.21 -25.11 27.23
CA LEU A 447 -8.52 -24.17 26.17
C LEU A 447 -7.22 -23.61 25.58
N ALA A 448 -7.17 -23.50 24.27
CA ALA A 448 -6.05 -22.90 23.55
C ALA A 448 -6.45 -21.53 23.00
N ALA A 449 -5.54 -20.57 23.03
CA ALA A 449 -5.63 -19.36 22.21
C ALA A 449 -4.96 -19.59 20.85
N ALA A 450 -5.55 -19.05 19.79
CA ALA A 450 -4.93 -19.08 18.48
C ALA A 450 -3.83 -18.03 18.36
N GLY A 451 -2.90 -18.26 17.43
CA GLY A 451 -1.90 -17.29 17.02
C GLY A 451 -1.93 -17.09 15.51
N ILE A 452 -1.25 -16.06 15.02
CA ILE A 452 -1.29 -15.70 13.60
C ILE A 452 -0.40 -16.63 12.78
N GLY A 453 -0.99 -17.28 11.76
CA GLY A 453 -0.33 -18.27 10.92
C GLY A 453 -1.23 -19.49 10.70
N CYS A 454 -0.67 -20.64 10.34
CA CYS A 454 -1.46 -21.87 10.15
C CYS A 454 -2.29 -22.22 11.39
N HIS A 455 -1.81 -21.92 12.58
CA HIS A 455 -2.48 -22.21 13.85
C HIS A 455 -3.70 -21.31 14.11
N PHE A 456 -3.87 -20.20 13.37
CA PHE A 456 -5.14 -19.47 13.29
C PHE A 456 -6.26 -20.38 12.78
N MET A 457 -5.91 -21.35 11.91
CA MET A 457 -6.86 -22.31 11.36
C MET A 457 -7.47 -23.26 12.37
N ALA A 458 -6.86 -23.40 13.55
CA ALA A 458 -7.44 -24.20 14.62
C ALA A 458 -8.77 -23.63 15.15
N LEU A 459 -9.10 -22.35 14.88
CA LEU A 459 -10.37 -21.74 15.30
C LEU A 459 -11.61 -22.36 14.64
N TRP A 460 -11.47 -22.85 13.41
CA TRP A 460 -12.56 -23.50 12.67
C TRP A 460 -12.40 -25.02 12.60
N MET A 461 -11.41 -25.55 13.32
CA MET A 461 -11.26 -26.99 13.53
C MET A 461 -11.77 -27.28 14.94
N ASP A 462 -12.56 -28.34 15.10
CA ASP A 462 -13.08 -28.76 16.41
C ASP A 462 -11.92 -29.14 17.38
N ARG A 463 -11.34 -28.13 18.04
CA ARG A 463 -10.01 -28.16 18.70
C ARG A 463 -9.95 -27.35 20.01
N ASN A 464 -11.08 -26.95 20.59
CA ASN A 464 -11.13 -26.12 21.82
C ASN A 464 -10.16 -24.92 21.78
N THR A 465 -10.00 -24.34 20.60
CA THR A 465 -9.17 -23.16 20.37
C THR A 465 -10.10 -21.96 20.18
N VAL A 466 -9.85 -20.87 20.90
CA VAL A 466 -10.68 -19.68 20.86
C VAL A 466 -9.83 -18.42 20.84
N GLY A 467 -10.40 -17.34 20.32
CA GLY A 467 -9.75 -16.02 20.31
C GLY A 467 -8.44 -16.00 19.53
N PHE A 468 -7.93 -14.78 19.33
CA PHE A 468 -6.65 -14.51 18.70
C PHE A 468 -6.22 -13.09 19.08
N THR A 469 -5.00 -12.72 18.71
CA THR A 469 -4.46 -11.37 18.91
C THR A 469 -3.51 -11.02 17.76
N ALA A 470 -2.97 -9.81 17.74
CA ALA A 470 -1.98 -9.39 16.76
C ALA A 470 -0.70 -10.23 16.85
N MET A 471 -0.01 -10.39 15.71
CA MET A 471 1.24 -11.14 15.62
C MET A 471 2.31 -10.57 16.56
N GLY A 472 2.84 -11.43 17.45
CA GLY A 472 3.73 -11.07 18.53
C GLY A 472 3.07 -10.87 19.90
N GLY A 473 1.76 -10.64 19.94
CA GLY A 473 1.00 -10.47 21.17
C GLY A 473 0.48 -11.78 21.74
N GLU A 474 0.65 -12.89 21.03
CA GLU A 474 0.14 -14.20 21.43
C GLU A 474 0.55 -14.56 22.85
N GLY A 475 -0.45 -14.80 23.70
CA GLY A 475 -0.29 -15.16 25.11
C GLY A 475 -0.31 -13.95 26.05
N ALA A 476 0.09 -12.76 25.58
CA ALA A 476 0.03 -11.54 26.38
C ALA A 476 -1.41 -11.14 26.74
N GLN A 477 -2.41 -11.49 25.92
CA GLN A 477 -3.81 -11.27 26.26
C GLN A 477 -4.22 -12.00 27.54
N TRP A 478 -3.58 -13.13 27.87
CA TRP A 478 -3.86 -13.88 29.08
C TRP A 478 -3.45 -13.11 30.33
N VAL A 479 -2.36 -12.34 30.28
CA VAL A 479 -1.92 -11.50 31.39
C VAL A 479 -3.04 -10.56 31.84
N GLY A 480 -3.80 -10.00 30.89
CA GLY A 480 -4.96 -9.15 31.19
C GLY A 480 -6.23 -9.92 31.55
N GLN A 481 -6.40 -11.16 31.06
CA GLN A 481 -7.60 -11.97 31.32
C GLN A 481 -7.54 -12.75 32.64
N ALA A 482 -6.37 -13.28 33.00
CA ALA A 482 -6.18 -14.22 34.11
C ALA A 482 -6.72 -13.68 35.46
N PRO A 483 -6.45 -12.42 35.86
CA PRO A 483 -6.92 -11.90 37.15
C PRO A 483 -8.45 -11.81 37.30
N PHE A 484 -9.18 -11.88 36.18
CA PHE A 484 -10.64 -11.75 36.14
C PHE A 484 -11.33 -13.03 35.67
N SER A 485 -10.59 -14.12 35.55
CA SER A 485 -11.08 -15.38 35.04
C SER A 485 -11.28 -16.39 36.17
N LYS A 486 -12.33 -17.22 36.05
CA LYS A 486 -12.46 -18.45 36.88
C LYS A 486 -11.55 -19.58 36.37
N ARG A 487 -10.78 -19.33 35.31
CA ARG A 487 -9.85 -20.27 34.71
C ARG A 487 -8.46 -19.87 35.10
N ASP A 488 -7.70 -20.83 35.59
CA ASP A 488 -6.37 -20.57 36.10
C ASP A 488 -5.28 -20.70 35.02
N HIS A 489 -5.59 -21.30 33.87
CA HIS A 489 -4.60 -21.66 32.85
C HIS A 489 -5.16 -21.66 31.43
N ILE A 490 -4.33 -21.28 30.46
CA ILE A 490 -4.57 -21.51 29.03
C ILE A 490 -3.34 -22.09 28.32
N PHE A 491 -3.55 -22.74 27.19
CA PHE A 491 -2.51 -22.99 26.19
C PHE A 491 -2.47 -21.85 25.17
N GLN A 492 -1.29 -21.49 24.67
CA GLN A 492 -1.14 -20.55 23.55
C GLN A 492 -0.42 -21.26 22.40
N ASN A 493 -1.09 -21.39 21.25
CA ASN A 493 -0.43 -21.83 20.04
C ASN A 493 0.39 -20.66 19.46
N LEU A 494 1.67 -20.89 19.17
CA LEU A 494 2.59 -19.88 18.64
C LEU A 494 3.48 -20.50 17.57
N GLY A 495 3.52 -19.93 16.36
CA GLY A 495 4.47 -20.37 15.33
C GLY A 495 5.92 -19.99 15.65
N ASP A 496 6.88 -20.77 15.16
CA ASP A 496 8.33 -20.45 15.18
C ASP A 496 8.67 -19.11 14.49
N GLY A 497 8.04 -18.82 13.34
CA GLY A 497 8.17 -17.52 12.68
C GLY A 497 7.69 -16.37 13.57
N THR A 498 6.54 -16.53 14.25
CA THR A 498 6.03 -15.53 15.19
C THR A 498 6.90 -15.41 16.43
N TYR A 499 7.46 -16.51 16.93
CA TYR A 499 8.41 -16.51 18.03
C TYR A 499 9.60 -15.59 17.75
N ASN A 500 10.24 -15.75 16.58
CA ASN A 500 11.37 -14.91 16.16
C ASN A 500 10.97 -13.47 15.88
N HIS A 501 9.82 -13.28 15.23
CA HIS A 501 9.30 -11.95 14.89
C HIS A 501 9.14 -11.05 16.12
N SER A 502 8.46 -11.55 17.16
CA SER A 502 8.29 -10.82 18.42
C SER A 502 7.64 -11.63 19.55
N GLY A 503 7.21 -12.88 19.32
CA GLY A 503 6.56 -13.71 20.32
C GLY A 503 7.44 -14.00 21.54
N ALA A 504 8.76 -13.95 21.38
CA ALA A 504 9.71 -13.99 22.50
C ALA A 504 9.45 -12.87 23.54
N LEU A 505 8.98 -11.68 23.12
CA LEU A 505 8.62 -10.60 24.05
C LEU A 505 7.34 -10.93 24.84
N ALA A 506 6.33 -11.55 24.22
CA ALA A 506 5.13 -11.99 24.93
C ALA A 506 5.43 -13.05 25.99
N ILE A 507 6.34 -13.99 25.70
CA ILE A 507 6.80 -14.98 26.67
C ILE A 507 7.52 -14.31 27.84
N ARG A 508 8.41 -13.34 27.56
CA ARG A 508 9.08 -12.55 28.61
C ARG A 508 8.08 -11.76 29.47
N PHE A 509 7.01 -11.23 28.87
CA PHE A 509 5.97 -10.53 29.61
C PHE A 509 5.18 -11.48 30.53
N ALA A 510 4.76 -12.64 30.02
CA ALA A 510 4.09 -13.66 30.82
C ALA A 510 4.93 -14.12 32.01
N LEU A 511 6.25 -14.32 31.81
CA LEU A 511 7.20 -14.61 32.88
C LEU A 511 7.28 -13.48 33.92
N SER A 512 7.32 -12.23 33.48
CA SER A 512 7.42 -11.07 34.39
C SER A 512 6.17 -10.84 35.24
N THR A 513 5.03 -11.41 34.85
CA THR A 513 3.75 -11.27 35.55
C THR A 513 3.28 -12.54 36.23
N ASP A 514 4.13 -13.58 36.31
CA ASP A 514 3.78 -14.90 36.84
C ASP A 514 2.48 -15.48 36.22
N ALA A 515 2.22 -15.18 34.94
CA ALA A 515 1.00 -15.63 34.28
C ALA A 515 1.05 -17.13 34.07
N ASN A 516 0.03 -17.85 34.56
CA ASN A 516 -0.05 -19.30 34.41
C ASN A 516 -0.53 -19.66 32.99
N ILE A 517 0.41 -19.88 32.08
CA ILE A 517 0.19 -20.14 30.66
C ILE A 517 1.18 -21.17 30.13
N THR A 518 0.75 -22.01 29.19
CA THR A 518 1.64 -22.91 28.46
C THR A 518 1.73 -22.53 26.99
N TYR A 519 2.91 -22.10 26.56
CA TYR A 519 3.20 -21.85 25.15
C TYR A 519 3.51 -23.15 24.43
N LYS A 520 2.83 -23.36 23.30
CA LYS A 520 3.10 -24.43 22.35
C LYS A 520 3.76 -23.79 21.14
N ILE A 521 5.07 -23.96 21.01
CA ILE A 521 5.82 -23.49 19.84
C ILE A 521 5.65 -24.53 18.73
N LEU A 522 4.91 -24.16 17.67
CA LEU A 522 4.64 -24.99 16.52
C LEU A 522 5.70 -24.73 15.45
N TYR A 523 6.72 -25.58 15.42
CA TYR A 523 7.87 -25.46 14.52
C TYR A 523 7.60 -26.11 13.16
N ASN A 524 7.77 -25.36 12.08
CA ASN A 524 7.67 -25.83 10.70
C ASN A 524 8.75 -25.24 9.76
N ASP A 525 9.69 -24.46 10.28
CA ASP A 525 10.84 -23.85 9.58
C ASP A 525 10.45 -22.87 8.45
N ALA A 526 9.19 -22.44 8.40
CA ALA A 526 8.66 -21.71 7.26
C ALA A 526 7.50 -20.78 7.61
N VAL A 527 7.49 -19.59 6.99
CA VAL A 527 6.32 -18.70 6.98
C VAL A 527 5.30 -19.23 5.96
N ALA A 528 4.59 -20.28 6.38
CA ALA A 528 3.86 -21.17 5.49
C ALA A 528 2.65 -20.54 4.80
N MET A 529 1.86 -19.70 5.50
CA MET A 529 0.65 -19.11 4.91
C MET A 529 0.92 -18.08 3.80
N THR A 530 2.16 -17.60 3.69
CA THR A 530 2.53 -16.54 2.74
C THR A 530 3.41 -17.02 1.59
N GLY A 531 3.63 -18.34 1.45
CA GLY A 531 4.42 -18.92 0.37
C GLY A 531 5.57 -19.84 0.79
N GLY A 532 5.74 -20.13 2.08
CA GLY A 532 6.72 -21.13 2.55
C GLY A 532 8.17 -20.63 2.56
N GLN A 533 8.37 -19.32 2.72
CA GLN A 533 9.69 -18.70 2.84
C GLN A 533 10.36 -19.10 4.17
N PRO A 534 11.69 -19.25 4.23
CA PRO A 534 12.41 -19.47 5.47
C PRO A 534 12.29 -18.25 6.39
N HIS A 535 12.21 -18.44 7.71
CA HIS A 535 12.17 -17.34 8.67
C HIS A 535 13.53 -16.98 9.28
N GLU A 536 13.64 -15.73 9.73
CA GLU A 536 14.82 -15.20 10.41
C GLU A 536 14.94 -15.80 11.82
N GLY A 537 16.13 -15.76 12.43
CA GLY A 537 16.34 -16.12 13.85
C GLY A 537 17.01 -17.47 14.12
N GLY A 538 17.11 -18.37 13.14
CA GLY A 538 17.97 -19.57 13.20
C GLY A 538 17.76 -20.47 14.42
N LEU A 539 16.53 -20.93 14.66
CA LEU A 539 16.12 -21.67 15.86
C LEU A 539 16.64 -23.13 15.97
N THR A 540 17.70 -23.50 15.25
CA THR A 540 18.21 -24.88 15.15
C THR A 540 19.56 -25.08 15.79
#